data_AF-A0A960BYG2-F1
#
_entry.id   AF-A0A960BYG2-F1
#
_cell.length_a   1.000
_cell.length_b   1.000
_cell.length_c   1.000
_cell.angle_alpha   90.00
_cell.angle_beta   90.00
_cell.angle_gamma   90.00
#
_symmetry.space_group_name_H-M   'P 1'
#
loop_
_entity.id
_entity.type
_entity.pdbx_description
1 polymer ?
#
loop_
_entity_poly.entity_id
_entity_poly.type
_entity_poly.pdbx_seq_one_letter_code
_entity_poly.pdbx_strand_id
1 'polypeptide(L)'
;MSIFLNKDSKVIVQGITGGEATKHTALMLKAGTQIVGGVNARKAGTTVSHVNNEGHAVQLPVYGSVAEAMEKTGADVSIAFVPPKFAKDAIIEAIDAEIPLLVVITEGIPVQDTAYAWAYNVDHGNKTRIIGPNCPGIITPDEALVGITPATITGKGPIGLVSKSGTLT
;
A
#
# COMPACT_ATOMS: atom_id res chain seq x y z
N MET A 1 -5.90 18.33 9.32
CA MET A 1 -5.26 17.27 10.14
C MET A 1 -5.72 15.96 9.54
N SER A 2 -4.77 15.10 9.14
CA SER A 2 -5.03 13.77 8.59
C SER A 2 -4.48 12.71 9.54
N ILE A 3 -4.91 11.44 9.38
CA ILE A 3 -4.50 10.33 10.23
C ILE A 3 -3.78 9.30 9.36
N PHE A 4 -2.56 8.92 9.77
CA PHE A 4 -1.67 7.92 9.17
C PHE A 4 -1.14 8.21 7.75
N LEU A 5 -1.96 8.73 6.85
CA LEU A 5 -1.60 9.00 5.45
C LEU A 5 -1.76 10.50 5.15
N ASN A 6 -0.77 11.10 4.48
CA ASN A 6 -0.83 12.47 4.01
C ASN A 6 -0.02 12.66 2.72
N LYS A 7 0.03 13.89 2.20
CA LYS A 7 0.74 14.23 0.95
C LYS A 7 2.26 13.97 0.97
N ASP A 8 2.87 13.91 2.15
CA ASP A 8 4.31 13.72 2.34
C ASP A 8 4.68 12.24 2.52
N SER A 9 3.68 11.35 2.62
CA SER A 9 3.85 9.91 2.73
C SER A 9 4.41 9.31 1.44
N LYS A 10 5.46 8.51 1.56
CA LYS A 10 6.15 7.84 0.44
C LYS A 10 5.73 6.38 0.37
N VAL A 11 5.04 6.04 -0.71
CA VAL A 11 4.35 4.75 -0.86
C VAL A 11 5.14 3.80 -1.76
N ILE A 12 5.30 2.56 -1.32
CA ILE A 12 5.75 1.44 -2.16
C ILE A 12 4.63 0.43 -2.38
N VAL A 13 4.61 -0.20 -3.55
CA VAL A 13 3.59 -1.20 -3.92
C VAL A 13 4.20 -2.60 -3.92
N GLN A 14 3.79 -3.45 -2.98
CA GLN A 14 4.16 -4.88 -3.00
C GLN A 14 3.33 -5.60 -4.05
N GLY A 15 4.00 -6.29 -4.97
CA GLY A 15 3.37 -6.90 -6.14
C GLY A 15 3.13 -5.92 -7.29
N ILE A 16 3.87 -4.80 -7.35
CA ILE A 16 3.65 -3.67 -8.30
C ILE A 16 3.45 -4.08 -9.76
N THR A 17 4.08 -5.17 -10.20
CA THR A 17 3.99 -5.64 -11.59
C THR A 17 2.77 -6.53 -11.88
N GLY A 18 1.89 -6.76 -10.90
CA GLY A 18 0.64 -7.51 -11.07
C GLY A 18 -0.44 -6.66 -11.73
N GLY A 19 -1.48 -7.29 -12.28
CA GLY A 19 -2.55 -6.59 -13.03
C GLY A 19 -3.30 -5.56 -12.17
N GLU A 20 -3.84 -5.98 -11.03
CA GLU A 20 -4.54 -5.07 -10.10
C GLU A 20 -3.60 -4.02 -9.51
N ALA A 21 -2.37 -4.40 -9.18
CA ALA A 21 -1.36 -3.48 -8.69
C ALA A 21 -1.05 -2.39 -9.73
N THR A 22 -0.87 -2.75 -11.00
CA THR A 22 -0.61 -1.80 -12.10
C THR A 22 -1.76 -0.82 -12.26
N LYS A 23 -3.00 -1.32 -12.26
CA LYS A 23 -4.21 -0.49 -12.36
C LYS A 23 -4.32 0.48 -11.20
N HIS A 24 -4.20 0.01 -9.97
CA HIS A 24 -4.39 0.84 -8.79
C HIS A 24 -3.19 1.76 -8.51
N THR A 25 -1.97 1.38 -8.89
CA THR A 25 -0.81 2.28 -8.89
C THR A 25 -1.07 3.50 -9.77
N ALA A 26 -1.62 3.29 -10.98
CA ALA A 26 -1.99 4.41 -11.86
C ALA A 26 -3.09 5.30 -11.26
N LEU A 27 -4.09 4.72 -10.59
CA LEU A 27 -5.17 5.48 -9.95
C LEU A 27 -4.67 6.27 -8.72
N MET A 28 -3.80 5.67 -7.91
CA MET A 28 -3.18 6.34 -6.76
C MET A 28 -2.29 7.51 -7.21
N LEU A 29 -1.48 7.33 -8.27
CA LEU A 29 -0.71 8.44 -8.86
C LEU A 29 -1.61 9.56 -9.40
N LYS A 30 -2.73 9.23 -10.04
CA LYS A 30 -3.73 10.21 -10.48
C LYS A 30 -4.43 10.91 -9.32
N ALA A 31 -4.52 10.27 -8.17
CA ALA A 31 -5.05 10.86 -6.93
C ALA A 31 -4.02 11.72 -6.19
N GLY A 32 -2.79 11.85 -6.70
CA GLY A 32 -1.73 12.67 -6.09
C GLY A 32 -0.82 11.93 -5.11
N THR A 33 -0.99 10.62 -4.94
CA THR A 33 -0.15 9.82 -4.04
C THR A 33 1.30 9.77 -4.52
N GLN A 34 2.24 10.05 -3.60
CA GLN A 34 3.67 9.93 -3.87
C GLN A 34 4.12 8.45 -3.83
N ILE A 35 4.01 7.76 -4.97
CA ILE A 35 4.55 6.41 -5.12
C ILE A 35 6.03 6.49 -5.51
N VAL A 36 6.89 5.83 -4.73
CA VAL A 36 8.35 5.89 -4.89
C VAL A 36 8.96 4.61 -5.46
N GLY A 37 8.16 3.56 -5.64
CA GLY A 37 8.61 2.31 -6.23
C GLY A 37 7.67 1.15 -5.90
N GLY A 38 8.14 -0.06 -6.12
CA GLY A 38 7.43 -1.26 -5.67
C GLY A 38 8.33 -2.46 -5.52
N VAL A 39 7.76 -3.55 -5.02
CA VAL A 39 8.50 -4.77 -4.69
C VAL A 39 8.00 -5.92 -5.56
N ASN A 40 8.94 -6.61 -6.18
CA ASN A 40 8.75 -7.93 -6.77
C ASN A 40 10.12 -8.63 -6.90
N ALA A 41 10.39 -9.59 -6.02
CA ALA A 41 11.64 -10.35 -5.99
C ALA A 41 12.06 -10.93 -7.35
N ARG A 42 11.11 -11.33 -8.21
CA ARG A 42 11.41 -11.94 -9.52
C ARG A 42 11.71 -10.91 -10.61
N LYS A 43 11.45 -9.63 -10.36
CA LYS A 43 11.61 -8.52 -11.30
C LYS A 43 12.42 -7.37 -10.70
N ALA A 44 13.23 -7.64 -9.67
CA ALA A 44 14.12 -6.67 -9.06
C ALA A 44 15.07 -6.06 -10.11
N GLY A 45 15.34 -4.76 -10.00
CA GLY A 45 16.18 -3.99 -10.93
C GLY A 45 15.47 -3.55 -12.21
N THR A 46 14.19 -3.89 -12.40
CA THR A 46 13.37 -3.38 -13.52
C THR A 46 12.65 -2.09 -13.14
N THR A 47 12.00 -1.45 -14.11
CA THR A 47 11.09 -0.32 -13.87
C THR A 47 9.70 -0.59 -14.43
N VAL A 48 8.68 0.02 -13.83
CA VAL A 48 7.33 0.10 -14.39
C VAL A 48 7.00 1.54 -14.73
N SER A 49 6.28 1.74 -15.84
CA SER A 49 5.93 3.08 -16.33
C SER A 49 4.45 3.37 -16.06
N HIS A 50 4.18 4.54 -15.48
CA HIS A 50 2.83 5.05 -15.23
C HIS A 50 2.73 6.52 -15.65
N VAL A 51 1.55 7.10 -15.50
CA VAL A 51 1.28 8.52 -15.74
C VAL A 51 0.67 9.11 -14.48
N ASN A 52 1.19 10.24 -14.01
CA ASN A 52 0.67 10.93 -12.82
C ASN A 52 -0.54 11.82 -13.15
N ASN A 53 -1.06 12.51 -12.13
CA ASN A 53 -2.16 13.47 -12.21
C ASN A 53 -1.89 14.66 -13.16
N GLU A 54 -0.63 15.03 -13.39
CA GLU A 54 -0.21 16.10 -14.31
C GLU A 54 -0.05 15.62 -15.76
N GLY A 55 -0.21 14.32 -16.02
CA GLY A 55 0.03 13.74 -17.34
C GLY A 55 1.50 13.42 -17.63
N HIS A 56 2.39 13.57 -16.64
CA HIS A 56 3.81 13.24 -16.77
C HIS A 56 4.05 11.73 -16.63
N ALA A 57 4.95 11.20 -17.45
CA ALA A 57 5.40 9.82 -17.34
C ALA A 57 6.25 9.65 -16.07
N VAL A 58 5.93 8.65 -15.25
CA VAL A 58 6.65 8.30 -14.03
C VAL A 58 7.22 6.90 -14.19
N GLN A 59 8.54 6.77 -14.00
CA GLN A 59 9.25 5.50 -13.93
C GLN A 59 9.40 5.11 -12.47
N LEU A 60 8.83 3.98 -12.08
CA LEU A 60 8.91 3.47 -10.71
C LEU A 60 9.88 2.26 -10.68
N PRO A 61 10.94 2.31 -9.86
CA PRO A 61 11.85 1.19 -9.71
C PRO A 61 11.18 0.01 -9.00
N VAL A 62 11.58 -1.20 -9.39
CA VAL A 62 11.15 -2.46 -8.77
C VAL A 62 12.30 -3.04 -7.96
N TYR A 63 12.08 -3.19 -6.66
CA TYR A 63 13.05 -3.71 -5.70
C TYR A 63 12.80 -5.19 -5.41
N GLY A 64 13.83 -5.86 -4.87
CA GLY A 64 13.76 -7.26 -4.48
C GLY A 64 13.01 -7.47 -3.17
N SER A 65 13.09 -6.51 -2.24
CA SER A 65 12.41 -6.57 -0.95
C SER A 65 11.86 -5.21 -0.48
N VAL A 66 10.97 -5.25 0.52
CA VAL A 66 10.45 -4.06 1.23
C VAL A 66 11.60 -3.30 1.90
N ALA A 67 12.49 -3.98 2.61
CA ALA A 67 13.63 -3.36 3.28
C ALA A 67 14.56 -2.62 2.31
N GLU A 68 14.86 -3.22 1.16
CA GLU A 68 15.66 -2.56 0.10
C GLU A 68 14.94 -1.31 -0.43
N ALA A 69 13.64 -1.42 -0.72
CA ALA A 69 12.85 -0.29 -1.21
C ALA A 69 12.84 0.86 -0.19
N MET A 70 12.66 0.56 1.10
CA MET A 70 12.72 1.55 2.18
C MET A 70 14.09 2.21 2.27
N GLU A 71 15.18 1.44 2.24
CA GLU A 71 16.55 1.98 2.29
C GLU A 71 16.81 2.96 1.14
N LYS A 72 16.37 2.65 -0.08
CA LYS A 72 16.65 3.47 -1.27
C LYS A 72 15.74 4.68 -1.43
N THR A 73 14.52 4.62 -0.90
CA THR A 73 13.50 5.64 -1.18
C THR A 73 13.06 6.43 0.05
N GLY A 74 13.28 5.88 1.24
CA GLY A 74 12.71 6.36 2.50
C GLY A 74 11.20 6.14 2.57
N ALA A 75 10.68 5.10 1.93
CA ALA A 75 9.26 4.75 2.00
C ALA A 75 8.81 4.50 3.44
N ASP A 76 7.66 5.05 3.80
CA ASP A 76 7.04 4.91 5.12
C ASP A 76 5.65 4.24 5.05
N VAL A 77 5.13 4.01 3.84
CA VAL A 77 3.88 3.31 3.59
C VAL A 77 4.08 2.21 2.55
N SER A 78 3.49 1.04 2.80
CA SER A 78 3.40 -0.04 1.83
C SER A 78 1.95 -0.42 1.58
N ILE A 79 1.62 -0.73 0.32
CA ILE A 79 0.35 -1.34 -0.08
C ILE A 79 0.58 -2.68 -0.75
N ALA A 80 -0.14 -3.71 -0.30
CA ALA A 80 0.00 -5.07 -0.79
C ALA A 80 -1.15 -5.45 -1.75
N PHE A 81 -0.77 -5.70 -3.00
CA PHE A 81 -1.60 -6.29 -4.06
C PHE A 81 -1.06 -7.66 -4.45
N VAL A 82 -0.93 -8.55 -3.47
CA VAL A 82 -0.38 -9.89 -3.64
C VAL A 82 -1.49 -10.94 -3.59
N PRO A 83 -1.43 -12.04 -4.36
CA PRO A 83 -2.43 -13.09 -4.28
C PRO A 83 -2.53 -13.69 -2.87
N PRO A 84 -3.69 -14.24 -2.46
CA PRO A 84 -3.95 -14.65 -1.07
C PRO A 84 -2.94 -15.67 -0.54
N LYS A 85 -2.53 -16.60 -1.39
CA LYS A 85 -1.48 -17.60 -1.15
C LYS A 85 -0.15 -17.00 -0.66
N PHE A 86 0.18 -15.79 -1.08
CA PHE A 86 1.46 -15.12 -0.79
C PHE A 86 1.32 -13.96 0.20
N ALA A 87 0.09 -13.68 0.66
CA ALA A 87 -0.19 -12.48 1.43
C ALA A 87 0.41 -12.52 2.83
N LYS A 88 0.45 -13.70 3.47
CA LYS A 88 1.14 -13.86 4.76
C LYS A 88 2.60 -13.43 4.68
N ASP A 89 3.34 -14.00 3.72
CA ASP A 89 4.78 -13.75 3.59
C ASP A 89 5.05 -12.27 3.27
N ALA A 90 4.22 -11.63 2.44
CA ALA A 90 4.30 -10.20 2.17
C ALA A 90 4.02 -9.32 3.41
N ILE A 91 3.09 -9.73 4.27
CA ILE A 91 2.82 -9.02 5.53
C ILE A 91 4.02 -9.16 6.48
N ILE A 92 4.57 -10.38 6.62
CA ILE A 92 5.75 -10.64 7.44
C ILE A 92 6.95 -9.84 6.93
N GLU A 93 7.20 -9.82 5.62
CA GLU A 93 8.28 -9.04 5.01
C GLU A 93 8.17 -7.54 5.36
N ALA A 94 6.95 -7.00 5.33
CA ALA A 94 6.70 -5.62 5.70
C ALA A 94 6.91 -5.34 7.20
N ILE A 95 6.54 -6.30 8.07
CA ILE A 95 6.79 -6.22 9.51
C ILE A 95 8.30 -6.27 9.81
N ASP A 96 9.04 -7.18 9.16
CA ASP A 96 10.49 -7.34 9.32
C ASP A 96 11.26 -6.10 8.87
N ALA A 97 10.78 -5.45 7.81
CA ALA A 97 11.32 -4.17 7.35
C ALA A 97 10.92 -2.98 8.24
N GLU A 98 10.04 -3.21 9.23
CA GLU A 98 9.48 -2.20 10.12
C GLU A 98 8.78 -1.05 9.36
N ILE A 99 8.06 -1.37 8.27
CA ILE A 99 7.30 -0.34 7.53
C ILE A 99 6.29 0.31 8.49
N PRO A 100 6.25 1.65 8.64
CA PRO A 100 5.35 2.30 9.59
C PRO A 100 3.85 2.02 9.34
N LEU A 101 3.44 1.98 8.07
CA LEU A 101 2.07 1.67 7.67
C LEU A 101 2.04 0.63 6.54
N LEU A 102 1.28 -0.44 6.74
CA LEU A 102 0.98 -1.47 5.74
C LEU A 102 -0.53 -1.51 5.47
N VAL A 103 -0.92 -1.39 4.20
CA VAL A 103 -2.30 -1.53 3.74
C VAL A 103 -2.42 -2.82 2.93
N VAL A 104 -3.25 -3.75 3.39
CA VAL A 104 -3.45 -5.04 2.74
C VAL A 104 -4.81 -5.07 2.05
N ILE A 105 -4.81 -5.05 0.72
CA ILE A 105 -6.05 -5.03 -0.07
C ILE A 105 -6.61 -6.45 -0.25
N THR A 106 -5.72 -7.43 -0.36
CA THR A 106 -6.03 -8.82 -0.72
C THR A 106 -7.19 -9.42 0.08
N GLU A 107 -8.19 -9.90 -0.64
CA GLU A 107 -9.31 -10.69 -0.11
C GLU A 107 -8.97 -12.20 -0.13
N GLY A 108 -9.62 -13.00 0.72
CA GLY A 108 -9.52 -14.47 0.65
C GLY A 108 -8.26 -15.06 1.29
N ILE A 109 -7.54 -14.27 2.10
CA ILE A 109 -6.43 -14.78 2.92
C ILE A 109 -7.00 -15.74 3.98
N PRO A 110 -6.44 -16.94 4.17
CA PRO A 110 -6.85 -17.84 5.24
C PRO A 110 -6.77 -17.15 6.61
N VAL A 111 -7.80 -17.33 7.45
CA VAL A 111 -7.86 -16.69 8.77
C VAL A 111 -6.67 -17.06 9.66
N GLN A 112 -6.17 -18.30 9.57
CA GLN A 112 -4.98 -18.72 10.30
C GLN A 112 -3.72 -17.91 9.91
N ASP A 113 -3.61 -17.51 8.65
CA ASP A 113 -2.45 -16.78 8.15
C ASP A 113 -2.50 -15.32 8.61
N THR A 114 -3.70 -14.71 8.64
CA THR A 114 -3.88 -13.34 9.16
C THR A 114 -3.70 -13.30 10.68
N ALA A 115 -4.20 -14.31 11.40
CA ALA A 115 -3.97 -14.44 12.84
C ALA A 115 -2.49 -14.62 13.17
N TYR A 116 -1.76 -15.44 12.40
CA TYR A 116 -0.33 -15.61 12.55
C TYR A 116 0.43 -14.29 12.30
N ALA A 117 0.16 -13.61 11.19
CA ALA A 117 0.83 -12.37 10.86
C ALA A 117 0.57 -11.27 11.90
N TRP A 118 -0.64 -11.22 12.46
CA TRP A 118 -0.95 -10.30 13.56
C TRP A 118 -0.17 -10.63 14.83
N ALA A 119 -0.16 -11.90 15.26
CA ALA A 119 0.61 -12.34 16.42
C ALA A 119 2.11 -12.04 16.25
N TYR A 120 2.64 -12.30 15.05
CA TYR A 120 4.01 -11.99 14.68
C TYR A 120 4.33 -10.49 14.83
N ASN A 121 3.46 -9.59 14.34
CA ASN A 121 3.62 -8.15 14.53
C ASN A 121 3.64 -7.74 16.01
N VAL A 122 2.79 -8.36 16.83
CA VAL A 122 2.74 -8.11 18.28
C VAL A 122 4.05 -8.52 18.94
N ASP A 123 4.58 -9.69 18.61
CA ASP A 123 5.84 -10.20 19.15
C ASP A 123 7.05 -9.33 18.72
N HIS A 124 6.96 -8.65 17.57
CA HIS A 124 7.98 -7.71 17.07
C HIS A 124 7.75 -6.25 17.54
N GLY A 125 6.90 -6.06 18.55
CA GLY A 125 6.71 -4.76 19.20
C GLY A 125 5.73 -3.82 18.50
N ASN A 126 4.89 -4.33 17.58
CA ASN A 126 3.85 -3.58 16.88
C ASN A 126 4.35 -2.31 16.17
N LYS A 127 5.55 -2.38 15.59
CA LYS A 127 6.14 -1.25 14.86
C LYS A 127 5.41 -0.92 13.56
N THR A 128 4.85 -1.95 12.91
CA THR A 128 4.06 -1.80 11.70
C THR A 128 2.57 -1.71 12.03
N ARG A 129 1.93 -0.63 11.60
CA ARG A 129 0.47 -0.52 11.63
C ARG A 129 -0.13 -1.19 10.41
N ILE A 130 -1.11 -2.08 10.61
CA ILE A 130 -1.74 -2.84 9.53
C ILE A 130 -3.20 -2.39 9.36
N ILE A 131 -3.57 -2.01 8.13
CA ILE A 131 -4.96 -1.78 7.70
C ILE A 131 -5.36 -2.90 6.75
N GLY A 132 -6.51 -3.53 7.00
CA GLY A 132 -6.96 -4.72 6.28
C GLY A 132 -6.65 -6.01 7.04
N PRO A 133 -6.60 -7.18 6.37
CA PRO A 133 -6.79 -7.38 4.93
C PRO A 133 -8.24 -7.20 4.47
N ASN A 134 -8.53 -7.51 3.20
CA ASN A 134 -9.86 -7.39 2.59
C ASN A 134 -10.50 -6.01 2.86
N CYS A 135 -9.79 -4.94 2.47
CA CYS A 135 -10.24 -3.57 2.71
C CYS A 135 -10.08 -2.70 1.46
N PRO A 136 -10.83 -1.60 1.34
CA PRO A 136 -10.66 -0.66 0.24
C PRO A 136 -9.39 0.20 0.39
N GLY A 137 -8.72 0.15 1.54
CA GLY A 137 -7.53 0.94 1.87
C GLY A 137 -7.85 2.19 2.69
N ILE A 138 -7.02 3.22 2.52
CA ILE A 138 -7.11 4.50 3.25
C ILE A 138 -6.94 5.66 2.27
N ILE A 139 -7.72 6.71 2.48
CA ILE A 139 -7.66 7.93 1.69
C ILE A 139 -7.66 9.14 2.62
N THR A 140 -6.75 10.08 2.38
CA THR A 140 -6.84 11.46 2.84
C THR A 140 -7.24 12.28 1.63
N PRO A 141 -8.52 12.72 1.53
CA PRO A 141 -9.03 13.41 0.35
C PRO A 141 -8.18 14.62 -0.02
N ASP A 142 -7.95 14.79 -1.33
CA ASP A 142 -7.11 15.84 -1.92
C ASP A 142 -5.62 15.81 -1.51
N GLU A 143 -5.15 14.76 -0.81
CA GLU A 143 -3.75 14.62 -0.40
C GLU A 143 -3.11 13.30 -0.86
N ALA A 144 -3.72 12.16 -0.53
CA ALA A 144 -3.18 10.84 -0.88
C ALA A 144 -4.24 9.74 -0.80
N LEU A 145 -4.14 8.78 -1.71
CA LEU A 145 -4.89 7.52 -1.72
C LEU A 145 -3.93 6.33 -1.66
N VAL A 146 -4.13 5.44 -0.70
CA VAL A 146 -3.47 4.13 -0.63
C VAL A 146 -4.56 3.07 -0.59
N GLY A 147 -5.02 2.64 -1.76
CA GLY A 147 -6.11 1.68 -1.87
C GLY A 147 -6.83 1.69 -3.22
N ILE A 148 -8.07 1.22 -3.17
CA ILE A 148 -8.96 1.04 -4.32
C ILE A 148 -10.20 1.96 -4.26
N THR A 149 -10.35 2.75 -3.20
CA THR A 149 -11.43 3.75 -3.08
C THR A 149 -11.36 4.76 -4.24
N PRO A 150 -12.47 5.04 -4.94
CA PRO A 150 -12.50 6.09 -5.96
C PRO A 150 -12.19 7.46 -5.33
N ALA A 151 -11.09 8.10 -5.74
CA ALA A 151 -10.67 9.38 -5.13
C ALA A 151 -11.63 10.56 -5.38
N THR A 152 -12.56 10.43 -6.34
CA THR A 152 -13.44 11.52 -6.80
C THR A 152 -14.75 11.64 -6.03
N ILE A 153 -15.06 10.70 -5.13
CA ILE A 153 -16.36 10.68 -4.43
C ILE A 153 -16.37 11.49 -3.14
N THR A 154 -15.20 11.95 -2.69
CA THR A 154 -15.01 12.67 -1.44
C THR A 154 -14.03 13.82 -1.63
N GLY A 155 -14.11 14.83 -0.75
CA GLY A 155 -13.23 15.99 -0.74
C GLY A 155 -12.81 16.33 0.70
N LYS A 156 -11.84 17.22 0.83
CA LYS A 156 -11.31 17.60 2.15
C LYS A 156 -12.38 18.18 3.08
N GLY A 157 -12.42 17.70 4.32
CA GLY A 157 -13.42 18.11 5.31
C GLY A 157 -13.08 17.70 6.74
N PRO A 158 -13.98 17.97 7.70
CA PRO A 158 -13.74 17.71 9.13
C PRO A 158 -14.14 16.29 9.59
N ILE A 159 -14.70 15.46 8.70
CA ILE A 159 -15.27 14.15 9.05
C ILE A 159 -14.22 13.05 8.85
N GLY A 160 -13.97 12.28 9.91
CA GLY A 160 -13.25 11.00 9.83
C GLY A 160 -14.24 9.85 9.71
N LEU A 161 -13.90 8.85 8.90
CA LEU A 161 -14.74 7.67 8.64
C LEU A 161 -13.92 6.40 8.84
N VAL A 162 -14.51 5.41 9.51
CA VAL A 162 -13.96 4.07 9.69
C VAL A 162 -15.05 3.07 9.33
N SER A 163 -14.72 2.10 8.49
CA SER A 163 -15.67 1.12 7.99
C SER A 163 -15.01 -0.23 7.78
N LYS A 164 -15.81 -1.29 7.89
CA LYS A 164 -15.42 -2.66 7.58
C LYS A 164 -15.80 -3.06 6.15
N SER A 165 -16.35 -2.14 5.37
CA SER A 165 -16.89 -2.40 4.03
C SER A 165 -16.23 -1.51 2.98
N GLY A 166 -16.27 -1.93 1.71
CA GLY A 166 -15.82 -1.11 0.58
C GLY A 166 -16.89 -0.11 0.14
N THR A 167 -17.89 -0.60 -0.59
CA THR A 167 -18.89 0.22 -1.29
C THR A 167 -19.89 0.95 -0.40
N LEU A 168 -20.09 0.51 0.85
CA LEU A 168 -20.94 1.19 1.82
C LEU A 168 -20.27 2.46 2.39
N THR A 169 -18.94 2.50 2.35
CA THR A 169 -18.10 3.58 2.87
C THR A 169 -18.13 4.77 1.92
#